data_AF-A0A3B8YC80-F1
#
_entry.id   AF-A0A3B8YC80-F1
#
_cell.length_a   1.000
_cell.length_b   1.000
_cell.length_c   1.000
_cell.angle_alpha   90.00
_cell.angle_beta   90.00
_cell.angle_gamma   90.00
#
_symmetry.space_group_name_H-M   'P 1'
#
loop_
_entity.id
_entity.type
_entity.pdbx_description
1 polymer ?
#
loop_
_entity_poly.entity_id
_entity_poly.type
_entity_poly.pdbx_seq_one_letter_code
_entity_poly.pdbx_strand_id
1 'polypeptide(L)'
;MSIYIAETVEDQDSPHSEILIEFTPRFPNYDFAYSSPDFVFAQFVLLRAELAICQSNNLDWKEECEVYRICALELVEPARIGSKKLADFPYWMYGIRGTKGTSELVWFSEFELISRQKAQNLVDEF
;
A
#
# COMPACT_ATOMS: atom_id res chain seq x y z
N MET A 1 -5.57 3.28 23.14
CA MET A 1 -4.32 2.65 22.70
C MET A 1 -4.51 1.16 22.91
N SER A 2 -4.69 0.40 21.84
CA SER A 2 -4.92 -1.04 21.91
C SER A 2 -3.72 -1.74 21.32
N ILE A 3 -3.11 -2.63 22.10
CA ILE A 3 -2.03 -3.51 21.68
C ILE A 3 -2.69 -4.84 21.32
N TYR A 4 -2.32 -5.42 20.17
CA TYR A 4 -2.86 -6.70 19.71
C TYR A 4 -1.72 -7.71 19.52
N ILE A 5 -1.95 -8.92 20.01
CA ILE A 5 -1.02 -10.04 20.04
C ILE A 5 -1.26 -10.88 18.78
N ALA A 6 -0.20 -11.18 18.04
CA ALA A 6 -0.24 -12.13 16.93
C ALA A 6 -0.15 -13.56 17.46
N GLU A 7 -1.08 -14.43 17.06
CA GLU A 7 -0.96 -15.86 17.25
C GLU A 7 -0.32 -16.47 15.99
N THR A 8 0.66 -17.33 16.20
CA THR A 8 1.35 -18.06 15.13
C THR A 8 0.63 -19.39 14.93
N VAL A 9 0.17 -19.66 13.71
CA VAL A 9 -0.29 -20.98 13.31
C VAL A 9 0.90 -21.66 12.63
N GLU A 10 1.55 -22.57 13.34
CA GLU A 10 2.59 -23.42 12.76
C GLU A 10 1.93 -24.56 12.00
N ASP A 11 2.01 -24.52 10.68
CA ASP A 11 1.66 -25.67 9.81
C ASP A 11 2.96 -26.39 9.43
N GLN A 12 3.08 -27.67 9.80
CA GLN A 12 4.36 -28.37 9.90
C GLN A 12 4.95 -28.91 8.57
N ASP A 13 4.36 -28.63 7.40
CA ASP A 13 4.81 -29.26 6.14
C ASP A 13 4.95 -28.32 4.92
N SER A 14 5.02 -26.99 5.09
CA SER A 14 5.26 -26.06 3.98
C SER A 14 6.64 -25.37 4.10
N PRO A 15 7.50 -25.39 3.06
CA PRO A 15 8.79 -24.68 3.06
C PRO A 15 8.66 -23.15 3.05
N HIS A 16 7.42 -22.64 3.00
CA HIS A 16 7.10 -21.23 3.15
C HIS A 16 6.07 -21.09 4.27
N SER A 17 6.54 -20.72 5.47
CA SER A 17 5.68 -20.20 6.52
C SER A 17 5.16 -18.83 6.08
N GLU A 18 4.03 -18.82 5.37
CA GLU A 18 3.29 -17.60 5.07
C GLU A 18 2.62 -17.11 6.35
N ILE A 19 3.02 -15.93 6.82
CA ILE A 19 2.32 -15.26 7.91
C ILE A 19 1.10 -14.58 7.29
N LEU A 20 -0.07 -15.19 7.44
CA LEU A 20 -1.33 -14.56 7.09
C LEU A 20 -1.75 -13.60 8.21
N ILE A 21 -1.71 -12.29 7.93
CA ILE A 21 -2.23 -11.27 8.84
C ILE A 21 -3.63 -10.89 8.34
N GLU A 22 -4.66 -11.50 8.91
CA GLU A 22 -6.04 -11.11 8.63
C GLU A 22 -6.42 -9.87 9.44
N PHE A 23 -6.72 -8.78 8.75
CA PHE A 23 -7.14 -7.52 9.38
C PHE A 23 -8.61 -7.25 9.05
N THR A 24 -9.47 -7.30 10.07
CA THR A 24 -10.86 -6.83 9.98
C THR A 24 -11.03 -5.63 10.90
N PRO A 25 -11.04 -4.39 10.36
CA PRO A 25 -11.20 -3.22 11.20
C PRO A 25 -12.59 -3.20 11.85
N ARG A 26 -12.64 -2.95 13.16
CA ARG A 26 -13.88 -2.70 13.90
C ARG A 26 -13.99 -1.21 14.17
N PHE A 27 -14.90 -0.55 13.46
CA PHE A 27 -15.12 0.89 13.61
C PHE A 27 -16.20 1.15 14.66
N PRO A 28 -15.96 2.02 15.66
CA PRO A 28 -16.93 2.28 16.73
C PRO A 28 -18.19 3.01 16.23
N ASN A 29 -18.14 3.64 15.06
CA ASN A 29 -19.28 4.29 14.43
C ASN A 29 -19.59 3.59 13.10
N TYR A 30 -20.69 2.84 13.06
CA TYR A 30 -21.19 2.11 11.88
C TYR A 30 -21.66 3.02 10.74
N ASP A 31 -21.60 4.35 10.89
CA ASP A 31 -22.11 5.32 9.90
C ASP A 31 -21.17 5.56 8.71
N PHE A 32 -19.96 4.99 8.70
CA PHE A 32 -19.02 5.11 7.59
C PHE A 32 -18.63 3.75 7.04
N ALA A 33 -18.89 3.56 5.74
CA ALA A 33 -18.34 2.47 4.96
C ALA A 33 -16.90 2.83 4.57
N TYR A 34 -15.93 2.43 5.39
CA TYR A 34 -14.52 2.56 5.05
C TYR A 34 -14.21 1.68 3.84
N SER A 35 -13.48 2.23 2.87
CA SER A 35 -13.04 1.47 1.70
C SER A 35 -11.98 0.45 2.10
N SER A 36 -11.93 -0.65 1.34
CA SER A 36 -10.77 -1.53 1.36
C SER A 36 -9.56 -0.81 0.76
N PRO A 37 -8.33 -1.07 1.24
CA PRO A 37 -7.15 -0.50 0.64
C PRO A 37 -6.90 -1.10 -0.76
N ASP A 38 -6.43 -0.26 -1.69
CA ASP A 38 -6.04 -0.64 -3.05
C ASP A 38 -4.75 -1.48 -3.08
N PHE A 39 -3.92 -1.33 -2.04
CA PHE A 39 -2.70 -2.11 -1.86
C PHE A 39 -2.65 -2.78 -0.49
N VAL A 40 -2.02 -3.94 -0.40
CA VAL A 40 -1.83 -4.69 0.85
C VAL A 40 -0.38 -4.65 1.31
N PHE A 41 -0.16 -4.99 2.59
CA PHE A 41 1.18 -5.10 3.14
C PHE A 41 2.01 -6.10 2.33
N ALA A 42 3.30 -5.80 2.15
CA ALA A 42 4.24 -6.58 1.37
C ALA A 42 3.97 -6.68 -0.14
N GLN A 43 2.94 -6.01 -0.67
CA GLN A 43 2.70 -5.97 -2.11
C GLN A 43 3.81 -5.20 -2.83
N PHE A 44 4.21 -5.73 -4.00
CA PHE A 44 5.16 -5.06 -4.88
C PHE A 44 4.49 -4.00 -5.75
N VAL A 45 5.03 -2.80 -5.73
CA VAL A 45 4.50 -1.62 -6.42
C VAL A 45 5.63 -0.84 -7.11
N LEU A 46 5.25 0.00 -8.05
CA LEU A 46 6.12 1.00 -8.68
C LEU A 46 5.54 2.40 -8.43
N LEU A 47 6.40 3.40 -8.47
CA LEU A 47 5.96 4.78 -8.53
C LEU A 47 5.46 5.09 -9.95
N ARG A 48 4.23 5.61 -10.05
CA ARG A 48 3.64 5.96 -11.36
C ARG A 48 4.44 7.01 -12.11
N ALA A 49 5.06 7.94 -11.39
CA ALA A 49 5.91 8.96 -11.99
C ALA A 49 7.13 8.34 -12.70
N GLU A 50 7.78 7.35 -12.07
CA GLU A 50 8.91 6.64 -12.67
C GLU A 50 8.44 5.82 -13.88
N LEU A 51 7.33 5.09 -13.74
CA LEU A 51 6.75 4.33 -14.86
C LEU A 51 6.42 5.22 -16.05
N ALA A 52 5.83 6.40 -15.83
CA ALA A 52 5.51 7.34 -16.88
C ALA A 52 6.77 7.85 -17.61
N ILE A 53 7.88 8.06 -16.88
CA ILE A 53 9.17 8.42 -17.47
C ILE A 53 9.74 7.26 -18.30
N CYS A 54 9.71 6.01 -17.79
CA CYS A 54 10.13 4.82 -18.53
C CYS A 54 9.34 4.74 -19.86
N GLN A 55 8.01 4.88 -19.80
CA GLN A 55 7.13 4.85 -20.97
C GLN A 55 7.39 5.98 -21.96
N SER A 56 7.55 7.22 -21.48
CA SER A 56 7.77 8.39 -22.35
C SER A 56 9.09 8.31 -23.14
N ASN A 57 10.06 7.55 -22.63
CA ASN A 57 11.39 7.39 -23.22
C ASN A 57 11.57 6.06 -23.97
N ASN A 58 10.49 5.25 -24.14
CA ASN A 58 10.56 3.91 -24.72
C ASN A 58 11.59 3.00 -24.04
N LEU A 59 11.71 3.12 -22.72
CA LEU A 59 12.59 2.30 -21.90
C LEU A 59 11.84 1.07 -21.40
N ASP A 60 12.55 -0.06 -21.26
CA ASP A 60 11.99 -1.22 -20.56
C ASP A 60 11.92 -0.92 -19.07
N TRP A 61 10.70 -0.69 -18.57
CA TRP A 61 10.47 -0.40 -17.16
C TRP A 61 10.94 -1.54 -16.26
N LYS A 62 11.01 -2.79 -16.72
CA LYS A 62 11.47 -3.91 -15.89
C LYS A 62 12.96 -3.80 -15.56
N GLU A 63 13.72 -3.11 -16.39
CA GLU A 63 15.15 -2.87 -16.21
C GLU A 63 15.42 -1.51 -15.57
N GLU A 64 14.60 -0.50 -15.88
CA GLU A 64 14.88 0.90 -15.56
C GLU A 64 14.06 1.46 -14.39
N CYS A 65 12.92 0.87 -14.06
CA CYS A 65 12.05 1.37 -13.00
C CYS A 65 12.22 0.50 -11.72
N GLU A 66 12.45 1.15 -10.58
CA GLU A 66 12.64 0.47 -9.30
C GLU A 66 11.33 -0.17 -8.82
N VAL A 67 11.43 -1.36 -8.24
CA VAL A 67 10.28 -2.07 -7.66
C VAL A 67 10.35 -2.00 -6.15
N TYR A 68 9.33 -1.38 -5.57
CA TYR A 68 9.22 -1.19 -4.14
C TYR A 68 8.26 -2.18 -3.50
N ARG A 69 8.34 -2.31 -2.18
CA ARG A 69 7.42 -3.11 -1.37
C ARG A 69 6.68 -2.21 -0.40
N ILE A 70 5.37 -2.39 -0.28
CA ILE A 70 4.57 -1.74 0.77
C ILE A 70 5.00 -2.25 2.14
N CYS A 71 5.42 -1.31 3.00
CA CYS A 71 5.95 -1.57 4.34
C CYS A 71 5.05 -1.04 5.45
N ALA A 72 4.06 -0.20 5.14
CA ALA A 72 3.08 0.30 6.09
C ALA A 72 1.80 0.74 5.38
N LEU A 73 0.68 0.71 6.09
CA LEU A 73 -0.60 1.23 5.65
C LEU A 73 -1.15 2.13 6.75
N GLU A 74 -1.73 3.26 6.37
CA GLU A 74 -2.40 4.17 7.28
C GLU A 74 -3.77 4.54 6.70
N LEU A 75 -4.81 4.37 7.50
CA LEU A 75 -6.13 4.93 7.22
C LEU A 75 -6.18 6.33 7.82
N VAL A 76 -6.15 7.34 6.96
CA VAL A 76 -6.20 8.73 7.38
C VAL A 76 -7.66 9.15 7.53
N GLU A 77 -7.99 9.65 8.72
CA GLU A 77 -9.30 10.22 9.06
C GLU A 77 -9.16 11.74 9.25
N PRO A 78 -9.37 12.56 8.21
CA PRO A 78 -9.21 14.00 8.32
C PRO A 78 -10.25 14.53 9.31
N ALA A 79 -9.84 15.04 10.46
CA ALA A 79 -10.76 15.59 11.46
C ALA A 79 -10.90 17.11 11.30
N ARG A 80 -12.13 17.64 11.45
CA ARG A 80 -12.29 19.11 11.55
C ARG A 80 -11.77 19.57 12.90
N ILE A 81 -10.96 20.63 12.90
CA ILE A 81 -10.42 21.26 14.11
C ILE A 81 -11.56 21.54 15.11
N GLY A 82 -11.44 21.02 16.34
CA GLY A 82 -12.40 21.23 17.41
C GLY A 82 -13.69 20.41 17.32
N SER A 83 -13.77 19.41 16.43
CA SER A 83 -14.93 18.51 16.34
C SER A 83 -14.53 17.05 16.26
N LYS A 84 -15.43 16.15 16.67
CA LYS A 84 -15.31 14.70 16.45
C LYS A 84 -15.82 14.28 15.06
N LYS A 85 -16.02 15.23 14.15
CA LYS A 85 -16.52 14.98 12.79
C LYS A 85 -15.38 15.00 11.80
N LEU A 86 -15.51 14.17 10.78
CA LEU A 86 -14.61 14.16 9.63
C LEU A 86 -14.75 15.48 8.84
N ALA A 87 -13.61 15.96 8.36
CA ALA A 87 -13.49 17.08 7.43
C ALA A 87 -13.72 16.62 5.99
N ASP A 88 -13.27 15.41 5.67
CA ASP A 88 -13.35 14.78 4.34
C ASP A 88 -13.52 13.26 4.48
N PHE A 89 -13.70 12.56 3.36
CA PHE A 89 -13.73 11.11 3.32
C PHE A 89 -12.39 10.51 3.78
N PRO A 90 -12.42 9.44 4.60
CA PRO A 90 -11.20 8.71 4.94
C PRO A 90 -10.52 8.15 3.69
N TYR A 91 -9.19 8.12 3.69
CA TYR A 91 -8.39 7.60 2.57
C TYR A 91 -7.17 6.84 3.08
N TRP A 92 -6.62 5.99 2.21
CA TRP A 92 -5.46 5.16 2.52
C TRP A 92 -4.16 5.81 2.05
N MET A 93 -3.14 5.75 2.91
CA MET A 93 -1.76 6.08 2.61
C MET A 93 -0.88 4.84 2.77
N TYR A 94 0.15 4.75 1.93
CA TYR A 94 1.00 3.58 1.81
C TYR A 94 2.46 3.98 2.05
N GLY A 95 3.09 3.34 3.03
CA GLY A 95 4.46 3.61 3.40
C GLY A 95 5.43 2.71 2.65
N ILE A 96 6.41 3.31 1.98
CA ILE A 96 7.49 2.63 1.27
C ILE A 96 8.83 3.06 1.86
N ARG A 97 9.81 2.15 1.92
CA ARG A 97 11.19 2.47 2.30
C ARG A 97 12.12 2.36 1.09
N GLY A 98 13.28 3.00 1.14
CA GLY A 98 14.29 2.88 0.09
C GLY A 98 14.09 3.86 -1.07
N THR A 99 13.01 4.64 -1.08
CA THR A 99 12.79 5.65 -2.14
C THR A 99 13.86 6.72 -2.05
N LYS A 100 14.42 7.14 -3.20
CA LYS A 100 15.44 8.21 -3.29
C LYS A 100 16.71 7.93 -2.46
N GLY A 101 17.04 6.66 -2.24
CA GLY A 101 18.23 6.26 -1.49
C GLY A 101 18.15 6.51 0.03
N THR A 102 16.96 6.81 0.57
CA THR A 102 16.77 6.94 2.03
C THR A 102 16.31 5.62 2.63
N SER A 103 16.76 5.32 3.86
CA SER A 103 16.23 4.18 4.64
C SER A 103 14.90 4.50 5.34
N GLU A 104 14.42 5.73 5.18
CA GLU A 104 13.24 6.26 5.86
C GLU A 104 11.95 5.77 5.20
N LEU A 105 10.87 5.77 6.00
CA LEU A 105 9.53 5.49 5.51
C LEU A 105 8.97 6.77 4.87
N VAL A 106 8.57 6.67 3.61
CA VAL A 106 7.92 7.74 2.85
C VAL A 106 6.50 7.31 2.50
N TRP A 107 5.55 8.23 2.64
CA TRP A 107 4.12 7.98 2.45
C TRP A 107 3.65 8.42 1.07
N PHE A 108 2.86 7.56 0.43
CA PHE A 108 2.30 7.77 -0.90
C PHE A 108 0.80 7.52 -0.88
N SER A 109 0.05 8.26 -1.70
CA SER A 109 -1.36 8.00 -1.96
C SER A 109 -1.54 6.87 -2.98
N GLU A 110 -2.76 6.35 -3.11
CA GLU A 110 -3.10 5.33 -4.12
C GLU A 110 -2.83 5.79 -5.56
N PHE A 111 -2.98 7.09 -5.83
CA PHE A 111 -2.80 7.69 -7.15
C PHE A 111 -1.34 7.81 -7.56
N GLU A 112 -0.40 7.63 -6.63
CA GLU A 112 1.04 7.69 -6.89
C GLU A 112 1.64 6.31 -7.17
N LEU A 113 0.89 5.25 -6.86
CA LEU A 113 1.38 3.87 -6.90
C LEU A 113 0.66 3.03 -7.96
N ILE A 114 1.38 2.05 -8.50
CA ILE A 114 0.80 1.02 -9.36
C ILE A 114 1.35 -0.35 -8.96
N SER A 115 0.49 -1.36 -8.87
CA SER A 115 0.95 -2.71 -8.55
C SER A 115 1.79 -3.25 -9.70
N ARG A 116 2.82 -4.04 -9.37
CA ARG A 116 3.67 -4.66 -10.40
C ARG A 116 2.86 -5.46 -11.42
N GLN A 117 1.84 -6.18 -10.98
CA GLN A 117 0.95 -6.94 -11.85
C GLN A 117 0.16 -6.03 -12.81
N LYS A 118 -0.37 -4.91 -12.33
CA LYS A 118 -1.11 -3.96 -13.17
C LYS A 118 -0.18 -3.26 -14.17
N ALA A 119 1.04 -2.90 -13.74
CA ALA A 119 2.05 -2.34 -14.65
C ALA A 119 2.42 -3.32 -15.77
N GLN A 120 2.49 -4.61 -15.47
CA GLN A 120 2.77 -5.65 -16.45
C GLN A 120 1.64 -5.77 -17.50
N ASN A 121 0.39 -5.79 -17.04
CA ASN A 121 -0.77 -5.84 -17.93
C ASN A 121 -0.89 -4.61 -18.85
N LEU A 122 -0.48 -3.42 -18.40
CA LEU A 122 -0.51 -2.20 -19.22
C LEU A 122 0.44 -2.24 -20.41
N VAL A 123 1.49 -3.06 -20.35
CA VAL A 123 2.44 -3.22 -21.46
C VAL A 123 2.00 -4.30 -22.43
N ASP A 124 1.28 -5.33 -21.95
CA ASP A 124 0.78 -6.42 -22.79
C ASP A 124 -0.46 -6.01 -23.64
N GLU A 125 -1.04 -4.83 -23.40
CA GLU A 125 -2.17 -4.27 -24.17
C GLU A 125 -1.75 -3.39 -25.38
N PHE A 126 -0.45 -3.23 -25.65
CA PHE A 126 0.10 -2.50 -26.80
C PHE A 126 1.04 -3.36 -27.65
#